data_AF-A0A8T4LLB7-F1
#
_entry.id   AF-A0A8T4LLB7-F1
#
_cell.length_a   1.000
_cell.length_b   1.000
_cell.length_c   1.000
_cell.angle_alpha   90.00
_cell.angle_beta   90.00
_cell.angle_gamma   90.00
#
_symmetry.space_group_name_H-M   'P 1'
#
loop_
_entity.id
_entity.type
_entity.pdbx_description
1 polymer ?
#
loop_
_entity_poly.entity_id
_entity_poly.type
_entity_poly.pdbx_seq_one_letter_code
_entity_poly.pdbx_strand_id
1 'polypeptide(L)'
;MKKILLIALVLALFIAGCFHEPKVKDCGTDDACFKEAMKTCTPATAKKTDKGTSVEGLVKGWEGDKCAINMKILDAPIPILKDKEMNCKVPKADLEAFSSGSSDLGSQKALEMCSGSLIDLMKSFGAAAQPK
;
A
#
# COMPACT_ATOMS: atom_id res chain seq x y z
N MET A 1 47.95 -6.88 16.79
CA MET A 1 46.97 -7.93 17.20
C MET A 1 45.70 -7.34 17.82
N LYS A 2 45.78 -6.50 18.87
CA LYS A 2 44.61 -5.91 19.57
C LYS A 2 43.68 -5.05 18.68
N LYS A 3 44.22 -4.38 17.64
CA LYS A 3 43.45 -3.55 16.69
C LYS A 3 42.62 -4.36 15.68
N ILE A 4 43.05 -5.57 15.32
CA ILE A 4 42.34 -6.45 14.37
C ILE A 4 41.12 -7.09 15.04
N LEU A 5 41.23 -7.40 16.34
CA LEU A 5 40.13 -7.94 17.14
C LEU A 5 38.97 -6.94 17.29
N LEU A 6 39.28 -5.65 17.44
CA LEU A 6 38.27 -4.58 17.53
C LEU A 6 37.50 -4.37 16.23
N ILE A 7 38.18 -4.46 15.08
CA ILE A 7 37.54 -4.30 13.76
C ILE A 7 36.58 -5.46 13.47
N ALA A 8 36.98 -6.70 13.83
CA ALA A 8 36.12 -7.86 13.70
C ALA A 8 34.87 -7.79 14.61
N LEU A 9 35.01 -7.23 15.82
CA LEU A 9 33.90 -7.07 16.77
C LEU A 9 32.89 -6.00 16.30
N VAL A 10 33.37 -4.90 15.71
CA VAL A 10 32.51 -3.84 15.15
C VAL A 10 31.74 -4.36 13.94
N LEU A 11 32.39 -5.12 13.04
CA LEU A 11 31.73 -5.75 11.90
C LEU A 11 30.63 -6.74 12.32
N ALA A 12 30.85 -7.54 13.38
CA ALA A 12 29.85 -8.48 13.89
C ALA A 12 28.60 -7.80 14.48
N LEU A 13 28.73 -6.59 15.05
CA LEU A 13 27.61 -5.81 15.59
C LEU A 13 26.71 -5.22 14.50
N PHE A 14 27.24 -4.93 13.31
CA PHE A 14 26.44 -4.44 12.18
C PHE A 14 25.52 -5.51 11.58
N ILE A 15 25.86 -6.80 11.72
CA ILE A 15 25.07 -7.91 11.14
C ILE A 15 23.88 -8.30 12.04
N ALA A 16 23.97 -8.04 13.35
CA ALA A 16 22.93 -8.41 14.32
C ALA A 16 21.75 -7.41 14.37
N GLY A 17 21.86 -6.23 13.77
CA GLY A 17 20.78 -5.24 13.67
C GLY A 17 19.83 -5.47 12.49
N CYS A 18 20.04 -6.53 11.71
CA CYS A 18 19.42 -6.69 10.40
C CYS A 18 18.22 -7.65 10.44
N PHE A 19 17.06 -7.09 10.10
CA PHE A 19 15.84 -7.77 9.63
C PHE A 19 15.05 -8.58 10.67
N HIS A 20 14.39 -7.89 11.60
CA HIS A 20 13.00 -8.30 11.89
C HIS A 20 12.14 -7.75 10.75
N GLU A 21 11.85 -8.56 9.74
CA GLU A 21 10.77 -8.25 8.82
C GLU A 21 9.51 -8.06 9.65
N PRO A 22 8.83 -6.90 9.57
CA PRO A 22 7.63 -6.67 10.36
C PRO A 22 6.61 -7.73 9.95
N LYS A 23 6.14 -8.51 10.93
CA LYS A 23 5.08 -9.52 10.70
C LYS A 23 3.89 -8.82 10.08
N VAL A 24 3.57 -9.17 8.83
CA VAL A 24 2.38 -8.67 8.14
C VAL A 24 1.15 -9.23 8.85
N LYS A 25 0.31 -8.35 9.40
CA LYS A 25 -0.94 -8.74 10.05
C LYS A 25 -1.98 -9.14 9.01
N ASP A 26 -2.48 -10.36 9.08
CA ASP A 26 -3.64 -10.76 8.27
C ASP A 26 -4.93 -10.28 8.94
N CYS A 27 -5.62 -9.34 8.29
CA CYS A 27 -6.92 -8.83 8.70
C CYS A 27 -8.09 -9.61 8.07
N GLY A 28 -7.84 -10.53 7.13
CA GLY A 28 -8.89 -11.25 6.41
C GLY A 28 -9.91 -10.30 5.80
N THR A 29 -11.16 -10.40 6.25
CA THR A 29 -12.29 -9.54 5.84
C THR A 29 -12.64 -8.45 6.86
N ASP A 30 -11.83 -8.24 7.91
CA ASP A 30 -12.09 -7.25 8.95
C ASP A 30 -11.69 -5.83 8.49
N ASP A 31 -12.70 -5.06 8.10
CA ASP A 31 -12.61 -3.66 7.71
C ASP A 31 -11.92 -2.77 8.74
N ALA A 32 -12.26 -2.95 10.02
CA ALA A 32 -11.76 -2.11 11.10
C ALA A 32 -10.28 -2.41 11.35
N CYS A 33 -9.90 -3.70 11.31
CA CYS A 33 -8.52 -4.14 11.38
C CYS A 33 -7.66 -3.50 10.29
N PHE A 34 -8.09 -3.58 9.02
CA PHE A 34 -7.30 -3.08 7.91
C PHE A 34 -7.26 -1.55 7.88
N LYS A 35 -8.37 -0.89 8.24
CA LYS A 35 -8.43 0.57 8.35
C LYS A 35 -7.49 1.10 9.43
N GLU A 36 -7.42 0.44 10.57
CA GLU A 36 -6.47 0.80 11.63
C GLU A 36 -5.03 0.58 11.20
N ALA A 37 -4.76 -0.51 10.46
CA ALA A 37 -3.44 -0.74 9.89
C ALA A 37 -3.03 0.35 8.89
N MET A 38 -3.95 0.82 8.04
CA MET A 38 -3.71 1.95 7.15
C MET A 38 -3.43 3.24 7.92
N LYS A 39 -4.21 3.58 8.96
CA LYS A 39 -4.01 4.78 9.78
C LYS A 39 -2.66 4.83 10.47
N THR A 40 -2.20 3.68 10.94
CA THR A 40 -0.91 3.54 11.65
C THR A 40 0.24 3.23 10.69
N CYS A 41 -0.07 2.99 9.42
CA CYS A 41 0.82 2.42 8.41
C CYS A 41 1.59 1.19 8.92
N THR A 42 0.87 0.28 9.59
CA THR A 42 1.44 -0.98 10.06
C THR A 42 1.24 -2.06 9.01
N PRO A 43 2.24 -2.94 8.77
CA PRO A 43 2.12 -3.94 7.72
C PRO A 43 0.93 -4.87 7.94
N ALA A 44 0.03 -4.92 6.96
CA ALA A 44 -1.19 -5.71 7.05
C ALA A 44 -1.74 -6.06 5.67
N THR A 45 -2.48 -7.16 5.57
CA THR A 45 -3.22 -7.55 4.38
C THR A 45 -4.69 -7.75 4.69
N ALA A 46 -5.54 -7.49 3.71
CA ALA A 46 -6.96 -7.83 3.76
C ALA A 46 -7.45 -8.23 2.37
N LYS A 47 -8.45 -9.10 2.32
CA LYS A 47 -9.13 -9.47 1.09
C LYS A 47 -10.62 -9.28 1.28
N LYS A 48 -11.26 -8.56 0.36
CA LYS A 48 -12.71 -8.39 0.35
C LYS A 48 -13.29 -8.80 -0.97
N THR A 49 -14.56 -9.15 -0.95
CA THR A 49 -15.36 -9.36 -2.15
C THR A 49 -16.68 -8.64 -1.97
N ASP A 50 -16.98 -7.70 -2.87
CA ASP A 50 -18.25 -7.01 -2.93
C ASP A 50 -18.81 -7.08 -4.35
N LYS A 51 -20.07 -7.48 -4.49
CA LYS A 51 -20.79 -7.57 -5.78
C LYS A 51 -19.99 -8.25 -6.90
N GLY A 52 -19.27 -9.32 -6.58
CA GLY A 52 -18.45 -10.10 -7.52
C GLY A 52 -17.08 -9.49 -7.84
N THR A 53 -16.72 -8.36 -7.24
CA THR A 53 -15.37 -7.78 -7.33
C THR A 53 -14.57 -8.15 -6.09
N SER A 54 -13.48 -8.90 -6.26
CA SER A 54 -12.55 -9.23 -5.19
C SER A 54 -11.32 -8.34 -5.25
N VAL A 55 -10.99 -7.70 -4.12
CA VAL A 55 -9.84 -6.82 -3.96
C VAL A 55 -8.98 -7.32 -2.82
N GLU A 56 -7.68 -7.39 -3.06
CA GLU A 56 -6.63 -7.58 -2.05
C GLU A 56 -5.99 -6.22 -1.76
N GLY A 57 -5.90 -5.88 -0.48
CA GLY A 57 -5.18 -4.72 0.02
C GLY A 57 -3.94 -5.16 0.80
N LEU A 58 -2.86 -4.40 0.66
CA LEU A 58 -1.61 -4.58 1.39
C LEU A 58 -1.07 -3.23 1.85
N VAL A 59 -0.94 -3.05 3.15
CA VAL A 59 -0.10 -2.00 3.74
C VAL A 59 1.29 -2.58 3.89
N LYS A 60 2.29 -2.02 3.19
CA LYS A 60 3.69 -2.47 3.25
C LYS A 60 4.46 -1.85 4.43
N GLY A 61 3.97 -0.71 4.93
CA GLY A 61 4.59 0.07 5.99
C GLY A 61 5.21 1.37 5.50
N TRP A 62 5.98 2.01 6.37
CA TRP A 62 6.62 3.29 6.09
C TRP A 62 7.83 3.14 5.16
N GLU A 63 7.84 3.95 4.09
CA GLU A 63 9.00 4.23 3.24
C GLU A 63 9.37 5.71 3.43
N GLY A 64 10.20 6.02 4.42
CA GLY A 64 10.45 7.41 4.82
C GLY A 64 9.21 8.03 5.48
N ASP A 65 8.73 9.16 4.94
CA ASP A 65 7.55 9.89 5.43
C ASP A 65 6.23 9.47 4.73
N LYS A 66 6.30 8.45 3.87
CA LYS A 66 5.17 7.96 3.07
C LYS A 66 4.81 6.54 3.46
N CYS A 67 3.52 6.28 3.54
CA CYS A 67 2.98 4.94 3.70
C CYS A 67 2.84 4.26 2.34
N ALA A 68 3.47 3.10 2.17
CA ALA A 68 3.35 2.30 0.97
C ALA A 68 2.14 1.36 1.06
N ILE A 69 1.19 1.51 0.14
CA ILE A 69 -0.07 0.74 0.10
C ILE A 69 -0.25 0.18 -1.31
N ASN A 70 -0.57 -1.09 -1.43
CA ASN A 70 -0.95 -1.74 -2.69
C ASN A 70 -2.41 -2.19 -2.61
N MET A 71 -3.12 -2.07 -3.72
CA MET A 71 -4.45 -2.65 -3.91
C MET A 71 -4.48 -3.38 -5.25
N LYS A 72 -4.95 -4.62 -5.27
CA LYS A 72 -5.03 -5.46 -6.45
C LYS A 72 -6.44 -6.04 -6.60
N ILE A 73 -7.02 -5.90 -7.79
CA ILE A 73 -8.27 -6.57 -8.15
C ILE A 73 -7.91 -8.01 -8.52
N LEU A 74 -8.37 -8.96 -7.70
CA LEU A 74 -8.17 -10.40 -7.94
C LEU A 74 -9.19 -10.94 -8.93
N ASP A 75 -10.42 -10.45 -8.85
CA ASP A 75 -11.52 -10.85 -9.74
C ASP A 75 -12.54 -9.72 -9.86
N ALA A 76 -13.22 -9.63 -11.01
CA ALA A 76 -14.24 -8.62 -11.24
C ALA A 76 -15.22 -9.06 -12.35
N PRO A 77 -16.51 -8.63 -12.30
CA PRO A 77 -17.46 -8.92 -13.37
C PRO A 77 -17.07 -8.28 -14.71
N ILE A 78 -16.31 -7.18 -14.68
CA ILE A 78 -15.81 -6.49 -15.87
C ILE A 78 -14.38 -6.99 -16.14
N PRO A 79 -14.14 -7.73 -17.24
CA PRO A 79 -12.85 -8.39 -17.48
C PRO A 79 -11.65 -7.45 -17.52
N ILE A 80 -11.82 -6.20 -17.96
CA ILE A 80 -10.74 -5.21 -18.04
C ILE A 80 -10.18 -4.81 -16.67
N LEU A 81 -10.94 -5.02 -15.60
CA LEU A 81 -10.55 -4.71 -14.22
C LEU A 81 -9.73 -5.82 -13.57
N LYS A 82 -9.83 -7.05 -14.08
CA LYS A 82 -9.15 -8.20 -13.50
C LYS A 82 -7.63 -8.03 -13.53
N ASP A 83 -6.98 -8.43 -12.44
CA ASP A 83 -5.52 -8.34 -12.24
C ASP A 83 -4.94 -6.92 -12.31
N LYS A 84 -5.80 -5.88 -12.31
CA LYS A 84 -5.35 -4.49 -12.21
C LYS A 84 -4.95 -4.17 -10.78
N GLU A 85 -3.90 -3.37 -10.66
CA GLU A 85 -3.39 -2.96 -9.36
C GLU A 85 -3.05 -1.48 -9.33
N MET A 86 -2.97 -0.95 -8.11
CA MET A 86 -2.39 0.35 -7.83
C MET A 86 -1.46 0.28 -6.62
N ASN A 87 -0.39 1.05 -6.70
CA ASN A 87 0.58 1.26 -5.64
C ASN A 87 0.56 2.75 -5.27
N CYS A 88 0.23 3.04 -4.02
CA CYS A 88 0.12 4.37 -3.46
C CYS A 88 1.26 4.64 -2.47
N LYS A 89 1.81 5.86 -2.53
CA LYS A 89 2.75 6.39 -1.55
C LYS A 89 2.14 7.59 -0.86
N VAL A 90 1.43 7.33 0.24
CA VAL A 90 0.59 8.31 0.93
C VAL A 90 1.42 9.06 1.98
N PRO A 91 1.61 10.39 1.88
CA PRO A 91 2.28 11.16 2.91
C PRO A 91 1.58 11.03 4.26
N LYS A 92 2.35 11.03 5.36
CA LYS A 92 1.81 10.93 6.72
C LYS A 92 0.68 11.93 7.01
N ALA A 93 0.79 13.15 6.48
CA ALA A 93 -0.21 14.20 6.65
C ALA A 93 -1.57 13.88 6.01
N ASP A 94 -1.59 13.00 5.01
CA ASP A 94 -2.78 12.66 4.22
C ASP A 94 -3.38 11.30 4.58
N LEU A 95 -2.71 10.53 5.45
CA LEU A 95 -3.04 9.14 5.75
C LEU A 95 -4.41 8.98 6.42
N GLU A 96 -4.80 9.91 7.29
CA GLU A 96 -6.11 9.89 7.94
C GLU A 96 -7.23 10.03 6.91
N ALA A 97 -7.13 11.03 6.03
CA ALA A 97 -8.07 11.28 4.94
C ALA A 97 -8.08 10.15 3.90
N PHE A 98 -6.94 9.50 3.67
CA PHE A 98 -6.85 8.34 2.79
C PHE A 98 -7.58 7.12 3.38
N SER A 99 -7.32 6.81 4.65
CA SER A 99 -7.88 5.63 5.34
C SER A 99 -9.39 5.70 5.60
N SER A 100 -9.97 6.89 5.68
CA SER A 100 -11.39 7.10 5.93
C SER A 100 -12.27 6.80 4.72
N GLY A 101 -11.68 6.67 3.52
CA GLY A 101 -12.42 6.66 2.26
C GLY A 101 -13.02 8.02 1.89
N SER A 102 -12.69 9.09 2.63
CA SER A 102 -13.06 10.48 2.26
C SER A 102 -12.16 11.02 1.16
N SER A 103 -11.02 10.38 0.94
CA SER A 103 -10.33 10.48 -0.34
C SER A 103 -11.13 9.66 -1.32
N ASP A 104 -12.00 10.31 -2.10
CA ASP A 104 -12.41 9.74 -3.38
C ASP A 104 -11.13 9.19 -4.02
N LEU A 105 -11.06 7.89 -4.29
CA LEU A 105 -9.99 7.33 -5.11
C LEU A 105 -9.98 8.00 -6.51
N GLY A 106 -11.05 8.72 -6.86
CA GLY A 106 -11.16 9.64 -7.99
C GLY A 106 -10.77 11.11 -7.73
N SER A 107 -10.42 11.50 -6.50
CA SER A 107 -9.87 12.83 -6.23
C SER A 107 -8.48 12.93 -6.89
N GLN A 108 -8.19 14.06 -7.55
CA GLN A 108 -6.91 14.28 -8.22
C GLN A 108 -5.71 13.97 -7.31
N LYS A 109 -5.81 14.38 -6.04
CA LYS A 109 -4.76 14.14 -5.04
C LYS A 109 -4.50 12.65 -4.80
N ALA A 110 -5.54 11.82 -4.68
CA ALA A 110 -5.39 10.37 -4.55
C ALA A 110 -4.76 9.74 -5.81
N LEU A 111 -5.17 10.22 -6.99
CA LEU A 111 -4.64 9.76 -8.29
C LEU A 111 -3.17 10.15 -8.54
N GLU A 112 -2.68 11.22 -7.91
CA GLU A 112 -1.28 11.67 -7.99
C GLU A 112 -0.35 10.88 -7.07
N MET A 113 -0.88 10.39 -5.95
CA MET A 113 -0.12 9.58 -4.98
C MET A 113 -0.04 8.10 -5.36
N CYS A 114 -0.85 7.68 -6.33
CA CYS A 114 -0.95 6.29 -6.78
C CYS A 114 -0.47 6.11 -8.23
N SER A 115 0.07 4.93 -8.51
CA SER A 115 0.55 4.51 -9.82
C SER A 115 0.15 3.06 -10.10
N GLY A 116 0.10 2.66 -11.37
CA GLY A 116 -0.20 1.29 -11.76
C GLY A 116 -1.41 1.17 -12.66
N SER A 117 -1.61 -0.05 -13.16
CA SER A 117 -2.53 -0.35 -14.25
C SER A 117 -3.99 -0.01 -13.95
N LEU A 118 -4.41 -0.04 -12.68
CA LEU A 118 -5.76 0.36 -12.27
C LEU A 118 -5.96 1.87 -12.36
N ILE A 119 -4.98 2.66 -11.91
CA ILE A 119 -5.05 4.13 -11.95
C ILE A 119 -4.94 4.64 -13.39
N ASP A 120 -4.08 4.02 -14.21
CA ASP A 120 -3.96 4.36 -15.62
C ASP A 120 -5.30 4.13 -16.36
N LEU A 121 -5.98 3.03 -16.03
CA LEU A 121 -7.30 2.73 -16.55
C LEU A 121 -8.34 3.77 -16.09
N MET A 122 -8.36 4.13 -14.80
CA MET A 122 -9.26 5.18 -14.27
C MET A 122 -9.04 6.53 -14.98
N LYS A 123 -7.77 6.92 -15.19
CA LYS A 123 -7.41 8.15 -15.92
C LYS A 123 -7.88 8.10 -17.37
N SER A 124 -7.81 6.94 -18.03
CA SER A 124 -8.28 6.80 -19.41
C SER A 124 -9.79 7.03 -19.56
N PHE A 125 -10.59 6.60 -18.58
CA PHE A 125 -12.02 6.86 -18.57
C PHE A 125 -12.36 8.31 -18.19
N GLY A 126 -11.62 8.91 -17.25
CA GLY A 126 -11.79 10.32 -16.89
C GLY A 126 -11.44 11.28 -18.04
N ALA A 127 -10.38 10.98 -18.80
CA ALA A 127 -10.01 11.73 -20.00
C ALA A 127 -11.02 11.58 -21.14
N ALA A 128 -11.69 10.43 -21.25
CA ALA A 128 -12.74 10.20 -22.25
C ALA A 128 -14.07 10.92 -21.93
N ALA A 129 -14.27 11.37 -20.69
CA ALA A 129 -15.50 12.05 -20.24
C ALA A 129 -15.46 13.58 -20.39
N GLN A 130 -14.33 14.18 -20.79
CA GLN A 130 -14.26 15.61 -21.09
C GLN A 130 -14.69 15.85 -22.55
N PRO A 131 -15.80 16.57 -22.81
CA PRO A 131 -16.16 16.93 -24.18
C PRO A 131 -15.08 17.85 -24.75
N LYS A 132 -14.69 17.59 -26.01
CA LYS A 132 -13.86 18.50 -26.82
C LYS A 132 -14.54 19.85 -26.99
#